data_AF-A0A8C2ZYK8-F1
#
_entry.id   AF-A0A8C2ZYK8-F1
#
_cell.length_a   1.000
_cell.length_b   1.000
_cell.length_c   1.000
_cell.angle_alpha   90.00
_cell.angle_beta   90.00
_cell.angle_gamma   90.00
#
_symmetry.space_group_name_H-M   'P 1'
#
loop_
_entity.id
_entity.type
_entity.pdbx_description
1 polymer ?
#
loop_
_entity_poly.entity_id
_entity_poly.type
_entity_poly.pdbx_seq_one_letter_code
_entity_poly.pdbx_strand_id
1 'polypeptide(L)'
;MSRIAGVLRRTFGIVREHVGTDTSGNKYYTIPEQKTWTGRLLRARRMVEPANPTEYEYAEGNIPMEWDAWIRGRRKEPPSAKELLKNETYRENIKLKAREVEEKDLTLQAQEYEEGLVATSAKTVAKGHASITSFGKQEVSEDPTSTANAFQPGSWMPKK
;
A
#
# COMPACT_ATOMS: atom_id res chain seq x y z
N MET A 1 -31.50 -15.44 20.34
CA MET A 1 -30.78 -16.31 19.38
C MET A 1 -31.77 -16.82 18.35
N SER A 2 -31.81 -16.21 17.16
CA SER A 2 -32.89 -16.39 16.19
C SER A 2 -32.91 -17.78 15.56
N ARG A 3 -33.99 -18.55 15.77
CA ARG A 3 -34.17 -19.93 15.24
C ARG A 3 -34.16 -19.99 13.70
N ILE A 4 -34.54 -18.88 13.05
CA ILE A 4 -34.62 -18.74 11.59
C ILE A 4 -33.23 -18.84 10.95
N ALA A 5 -32.21 -18.25 11.59
CA ALA A 5 -30.84 -18.32 11.11
C ALA A 5 -30.26 -19.75 11.15
N GLY A 6 -30.75 -20.59 12.06
CA GLY A 6 -30.32 -21.99 12.17
C GLY A 6 -30.82 -22.86 11.01
N VAL A 7 -32.03 -22.60 10.51
CA VAL A 7 -32.61 -23.31 9.36
C VAL A 7 -31.91 -22.92 8.07
N LEU A 8 -31.68 -21.61 7.85
CA LEU A 8 -30.97 -21.10 6.67
C LEU A 8 -29.52 -21.62 6.57
N ARG A 9 -28.82 -21.76 7.69
CA ARG A 9 -27.47 -22.39 7.73
C ARG A 9 -27.46 -23.84 7.29
N ARG A 10 -28.58 -24.55 7.47
CA ARG A 10 -28.68 -25.98 7.16
C ARG A 10 -29.05 -26.22 5.69
N THR A 11 -29.76 -25.29 5.06
CA THR A 11 -30.30 -25.44 3.70
C THR A 11 -29.54 -24.65 2.62
N PHE A 12 -28.98 -23.48 2.93
CA PHE A 12 -28.39 -22.57 1.92
C PHE A 12 -26.87 -22.39 2.01
N GLY A 13 -26.18 -23.20 2.82
CA GLY A 13 -24.73 -23.08 2.99
C GLY A 13 -24.33 -21.89 3.88
N ILE A 14 -23.12 -21.37 3.66
CA ILE A 14 -22.43 -20.42 4.55
C ILE A 14 -23.25 -19.11 4.66
N VAL A 15 -23.94 -18.94 5.80
CA VAL A 15 -24.66 -17.69 6.09
C VAL A 15 -23.66 -16.58 6.39
N ARG A 16 -23.82 -15.45 5.71
CA ARG A 16 -23.04 -14.22 5.90
C ARG A 16 -23.96 -13.16 6.51
N GLU A 17 -23.47 -12.43 7.50
CA GLU A 17 -24.18 -11.32 8.13
C GLU A 17 -23.55 -10.00 7.67
N HIS A 18 -24.35 -9.11 7.10
CA HIS A 18 -23.89 -7.80 6.64
C HIS A 18 -23.65 -6.87 7.82
N VAL A 19 -22.44 -6.32 7.90
CA VAL A 19 -22.01 -5.48 9.02
C VAL A 19 -22.05 -4.01 8.65
N GLY A 20 -21.60 -3.65 7.46
CA GLY A 20 -21.57 -2.26 7.03
C GLY A 20 -20.95 -2.06 5.67
N THR A 21 -20.99 -0.81 5.23
CA THR A 21 -20.45 -0.35 3.95
C THR A 21 -19.48 0.79 4.18
N ASP A 22 -18.46 0.87 3.34
CA ASP A 22 -17.47 1.95 3.37
C ASP A 22 -17.82 3.10 2.40
N THR A 23 -17.12 4.23 2.52
CA THR A 23 -17.17 5.39 1.61
C THR A 23 -16.86 4.99 0.16
N SER A 24 -15.99 3.99 -0.04
CA SER A 24 -15.69 3.41 -1.35
C SER A 24 -16.75 2.43 -1.89
N GLY A 25 -17.84 2.20 -1.15
CA GLY A 25 -18.91 1.27 -1.54
C GLY A 25 -18.63 -0.20 -1.24
N ASN A 26 -17.48 -0.54 -0.66
CA ASN A 26 -17.14 -1.90 -0.27
C ASN A 26 -18.08 -2.40 0.83
N LYS A 27 -18.54 -3.65 0.73
CA LYS A 27 -19.47 -4.27 1.70
C LYS A 27 -18.73 -5.26 2.58
N TYR A 28 -19.01 -5.20 3.87
CA TYR A 28 -18.32 -6.02 4.87
C TYR A 28 -19.29 -6.99 5.53
N TYR A 29 -18.85 -8.23 5.65
CA TYR A 29 -19.64 -9.32 6.20
C TYR A 29 -18.89 -10.07 7.30
N THR A 30 -19.63 -10.55 8.28
CA THR A 30 -19.14 -11.51 9.27
C THR A 30 -19.73 -12.88 8.98
N ILE A 31 -18.87 -13.90 8.99
CA ILE A 31 -19.27 -15.29 8.82
C ILE A 31 -19.14 -15.93 10.21
N PRO A 32 -20.25 -16.21 10.89
CA PRO A 32 -20.23 -16.86 12.19
C PRO A 32 -19.75 -18.32 12.07
N GLU A 33 -19.30 -18.87 13.20
CA GLU A 33 -18.93 -20.27 13.28
C GLU A 33 -20.12 -21.16 12.88
N GLN A 34 -19.86 -22.11 11.98
CA GLN A 34 -20.88 -23.02 11.48
C GLN A 34 -20.28 -24.37 11.11
N LYS A 35 -21.10 -25.42 11.22
CA LYS A 35 -20.73 -26.77 10.78
C LYS A 35 -21.18 -26.96 9.35
N THR A 36 -20.27 -27.32 8.46
CA THR A 36 -20.62 -27.74 7.11
C THR A 36 -21.44 -29.03 7.16
N TRP A 37 -22.16 -29.35 6.08
CA TRP A 37 -22.87 -30.64 5.95
C TRP A 37 -21.95 -31.86 6.18
N THR A 38 -20.68 -31.74 5.80
CA THR A 38 -19.61 -32.74 6.01
C THR A 38 -19.06 -32.79 7.45
N GLY A 39 -19.66 -32.05 8.40
CA GLY A 39 -19.28 -32.05 9.81
C GLY A 39 -18.05 -31.21 10.16
N ARG A 40 -17.37 -30.61 9.19
CA ARG A 40 -16.23 -29.71 9.44
C ARG A 40 -16.70 -28.42 10.13
N LEU A 41 -15.96 -28.00 11.16
CA LEU A 41 -16.18 -26.72 11.84
C LEU A 41 -15.49 -25.60 11.05
N LEU A 42 -16.27 -24.69 10.49
CA LEU A 42 -15.76 -23.45 9.90
C LEU A 42 -15.63 -22.40 10.99
N ARG A 43 -14.41 -21.94 11.24
CA ARG A 43 -14.13 -20.85 12.17
C ARG A 43 -14.80 -19.56 11.71
N ALA A 44 -15.15 -18.71 12.67
CA ALA A 44 -15.65 -17.39 12.36
C ALA A 44 -14.59 -16.60 11.56
N ARG A 45 -15.01 -15.96 10.47
CA ARG A 45 -14.12 -15.14 9.63
C ARG A 45 -14.85 -13.88 9.16
N ARG A 46 -14.07 -12.86 8.83
CA ARG A 46 -14.55 -11.59 8.28
C ARG A 46 -14.24 -11.56 6.79
N MET A 47 -15.16 -11.05 5.99
CA MET A 47 -15.04 -11.02 4.55
C MET A 47 -15.42 -9.65 4.00
N VAL A 48 -14.73 -9.23 2.94
CA VAL A 48 -15.06 -8.04 2.16
C VAL A 48 -15.56 -8.48 0.79
N GLU A 49 -16.60 -7.80 0.32
CA GLU A 49 -17.06 -7.85 -1.05
C GLU A 49 -16.75 -6.48 -1.67
N PRO A 50 -15.84 -6.43 -2.66
CA PRO A 50 -15.48 -5.18 -3.29
C PRO A 50 -16.67 -4.60 -4.07
N ALA A 51 -16.80 -3.28 -4.11
CA ALA A 51 -17.83 -2.61 -4.90
C ALA A 51 -17.64 -2.85 -6.41
N ASN A 52 -16.38 -2.88 -6.84
CA ASN A 52 -15.98 -3.14 -8.22
C ASN A 52 -15.66 -4.63 -8.39
N PRO A 53 -16.33 -5.33 -9.32
CA PRO A 53 -16.14 -6.76 -9.54
C PRO A 53 -14.84 -7.09 -10.32
N THR A 54 -14.16 -6.09 -10.87
CA THR A 54 -12.90 -6.20 -11.60
C THR A 54 -11.75 -6.49 -10.63
N GLU A 55 -11.46 -7.77 -10.40
CA GLU A 55 -10.42 -8.23 -9.46
C GLU A 55 -9.03 -7.60 -9.71
N TYR A 56 -8.70 -7.31 -10.97
CA TYR A 56 -7.41 -6.71 -11.36
C TYR A 56 -7.27 -5.23 -11.00
N GLU A 57 -8.38 -4.53 -10.67
CA GLU A 57 -8.38 -3.11 -10.27
C GLU A 57 -8.26 -2.97 -8.75
N TYR A 58 -8.18 -4.08 -8.03
CA TYR A 58 -7.98 -4.07 -6.60
C TYR A 58 -6.54 -3.71 -6.27
N ALA A 59 -6.28 -2.42 -6.05
CA ALA A 59 -5.00 -1.89 -5.62
C ALA A 59 -4.89 -1.87 -4.08
N GLU A 60 -3.67 -2.01 -3.58
CA GLU A 60 -3.34 -1.81 -2.17
C GLU A 60 -3.70 -0.37 -1.77
N GLY A 61 -4.74 -0.22 -0.95
CA GLY A 61 -5.28 1.10 -0.54
C GLY A 61 -6.78 1.29 -0.78
N ASN A 62 -7.43 0.38 -1.52
CA ASN A 62 -8.88 0.44 -1.78
C ASN A 62 -9.75 0.14 -0.53
N ILE A 63 -9.16 -0.43 0.53
CA ILE A 63 -9.83 -0.63 1.82
C ILE A 63 -9.29 0.39 2.83
N PRO A 64 -10.15 1.12 3.54
CA PRO A 64 -9.72 1.98 4.63
C PRO A 64 -9.07 1.17 5.75
N MET A 65 -8.02 1.73 6.34
CA MET A 65 -7.22 1.13 7.40
C MET A 65 -8.06 0.60 8.58
N GLU A 66 -9.17 1.25 8.88
CA GLU A 66 -10.11 0.99 9.95
C GLU A 66 -10.84 -0.34 9.72
N TRP A 67 -11.32 -0.53 8.49
CA TRP A 67 -11.94 -1.76 8.03
C TRP A 67 -10.91 -2.88 7.87
N ASP A 68 -9.72 -2.54 7.38
CA ASP A 68 -8.61 -3.46 7.24
C ASP A 68 -8.16 -4.04 8.61
N ALA A 69 -8.06 -3.18 9.63
CA ALA A 69 -7.78 -3.58 11.01
C ALA A 69 -8.89 -4.47 11.59
N TRP A 70 -10.14 -4.21 11.23
CA TRP A 70 -11.26 -5.08 11.60
C TRP A 70 -11.18 -6.42 10.88
N ILE A 71 -10.99 -6.50 9.57
CA ILE A 71 -10.89 -7.78 8.85
C ILE A 71 -9.76 -8.65 9.42
N ARG A 72 -8.60 -8.05 9.72
CA ARG A 72 -7.45 -8.75 10.29
C ARG A 72 -7.62 -9.19 11.75
N GLY A 73 -8.73 -8.85 12.41
CA GLY A 73 -8.94 -9.26 13.80
C GLY A 73 -8.34 -8.32 14.85
N ARG A 74 -7.68 -7.21 14.45
CA ARG A 74 -7.08 -6.27 15.40
C ARG A 74 -8.15 -5.50 16.18
N ARG A 75 -9.28 -5.20 15.54
CA ARG A 75 -10.46 -4.59 16.18
C ARG A 75 -11.56 -5.65 16.38
N LYS A 76 -12.27 -5.61 17.52
CA LYS A 76 -13.43 -6.48 17.76
C LYS A 76 -14.69 -5.94 17.08
N GLU A 77 -14.91 -4.63 17.23
CA GLU A 77 -16.06 -3.91 16.71
C GLU A 77 -15.76 -3.31 15.33
N PRO A 78 -16.75 -3.26 14.42
CA PRO A 78 -16.60 -2.61 13.13
C PRO A 78 -16.46 -1.09 13.30
N PRO A 79 -15.76 -0.41 12.38
CA PRO A 79 -15.64 1.05 12.43
C PRO A 79 -17.00 1.73 12.22
N SER A 80 -17.16 2.91 12.82
CA SER A 80 -18.34 3.75 12.62
C SER A 80 -18.18 4.67 11.42
N ALA A 81 -19.26 4.96 10.69
CA ALA A 81 -19.24 5.90 9.56
C ALA A 81 -18.72 7.29 9.96
N LYS A 82 -19.02 7.75 11.18
CA LYS A 82 -18.51 9.03 11.71
C LYS A 82 -17.00 9.01 11.95
N GLU A 83 -16.46 7.86 12.36
CA GLU A 83 -15.02 7.67 12.57
C GLU A 83 -14.28 7.75 11.23
N LEU A 84 -14.80 7.08 10.20
CA LEU A 84 -14.22 7.10 8.86
C LEU A 84 -14.11 8.53 8.31
N LEU A 85 -15.21 9.30 8.36
CA LEU A 85 -15.22 10.69 7.89
C LEU A 85 -14.22 11.58 8.67
N LYS A 86 -14.13 11.39 9.99
CA LYS A 86 -13.16 12.13 10.82
C LYS A 86 -11.72 11.79 10.43
N ASN A 87 -11.44 10.53 10.10
CA ASN A 87 -10.11 10.10 9.73
C ASN A 87 -9.74 10.57 8.31
N GLU A 88 -10.69 10.58 7.37
CA GLU A 88 -10.50 11.14 6.03
C GLU A 88 -10.13 12.62 6.11
N THR A 89 -10.94 13.43 6.79
CA THR A 89 -10.66 14.86 7.01
C THR A 89 -9.34 15.10 7.75
N TYR A 90 -8.98 14.23 8.70
CA TYR A 90 -7.69 14.30 9.38
C TYR A 90 -6.52 14.05 8.41
N ARG A 91 -6.61 13.06 7.51
CA ARG A 91 -5.58 12.79 6.49
C ARG A 91 -5.43 13.96 5.53
N GLU A 92 -6.53 14.57 5.10
CA GLU A 92 -6.50 15.76 4.23
C GLU A 92 -5.80 16.94 4.92
N ASN A 93 -6.15 17.20 6.17
CA ASN A 93 -5.52 18.26 6.97
C ASN A 93 -4.02 18.03 7.16
N ILE A 94 -3.57 16.79 7.38
CA ILE A 94 -2.14 16.48 7.45
C ILE A 94 -1.45 16.76 6.11
N LYS A 95 -2.05 16.37 4.99
CA LYS A 95 -1.47 16.62 3.66
C LYS A 95 -1.30 18.11 3.39
N LEU A 96 -2.29 18.93 3.78
CA LEU A 96 -2.20 20.39 3.66
C LEU A 96 -1.06 20.95 4.52
N LYS A 97 -1.03 20.58 5.80
CA LYS A 97 0.03 21.02 6.72
C LYS A 97 1.42 20.57 6.30
N ALA A 98 1.55 19.37 5.74
CA ALA A 98 2.82 18.87 5.23
C ALA A 98 3.35 19.75 4.10
N ARG A 99 2.48 20.12 3.14
CA ARG A 99 2.85 21.06 2.05
C ARG A 99 3.26 22.42 2.59
N GLU A 100 2.50 22.97 3.55
CA GLU A 100 2.84 24.26 4.17
C GLU A 100 4.20 24.23 4.87
N VAL A 101 4.55 23.10 5.51
CA VAL A 101 5.86 22.90 6.16
C VAL A 101 6.96 22.76 5.12
N GLU A 102 6.75 22.00 4.05
CA GLU A 102 7.70 21.85 2.95
C GLU A 102 7.98 23.19 2.27
N GLU A 103 6.96 24.01 2.01
CA GLU A 103 7.14 25.35 1.43
C GLU A 103 7.96 26.26 2.35
N LYS A 104 7.68 26.26 3.66
CA LYS A 104 8.45 27.03 4.64
C LYS A 104 9.90 26.57 4.70
N ASP A 105 10.13 25.26 4.74
CA ASP A 105 11.47 24.67 4.74
C ASP A 105 12.26 25.07 3.49
N LEU A 106 11.65 25.01 2.30
CA LEU A 106 12.25 25.47 1.06
C LEU A 106 12.60 26.97 1.08
N THR A 107 11.73 27.82 1.64
CA THR A 107 12.01 29.27 1.76
C THR A 107 13.15 29.56 2.73
N LEU A 108 13.23 28.82 3.85
CA LEU A 108 14.32 28.96 4.81
C LEU A 108 15.64 28.48 4.22
N GLN A 109 15.65 27.34 3.53
CA GLN A 109 16.83 26.85 2.82
C GLN A 109 17.33 27.84 1.77
N ALA A 110 16.42 28.53 1.06
CA ALA A 110 16.78 29.56 0.10
C ALA A 110 17.43 30.78 0.77
N GLN A 111 16.91 31.23 1.92
CA GLN A 111 17.49 32.32 2.70
C GLN A 111 18.87 31.95 3.27
N GLU A 112 18.99 30.77 3.88
CA GLU A 112 20.25 30.25 4.42
C GLU A 112 21.33 30.11 3.33
N TYR A 113 20.91 29.80 2.10
CA TYR A 113 21.79 29.78 0.94
C TYR A 113 22.26 31.19 0.56
N GLU A 114 21.36 32.17 0.50
CA GLU A 114 21.71 33.58 0.23
C GLU A 114 22.67 34.14 1.28
N GLU A 115 22.48 33.75 2.55
CA GLU A 115 23.37 34.12 3.66
C GLU A 115 24.70 33.35 3.67
N GLY A 116 24.84 32.32 2.83
CA GLY A 116 26.05 31.49 2.71
C GLY A 116 26.27 30.54 3.88
N LEU A 117 25.24 30.29 4.70
CA LEU A 117 25.29 29.36 5.85
C LEU A 117 25.16 27.90 5.39
N VAL A 118 24.43 27.67 4.30
CA VAL A 118 24.19 26.34 3.73
C VAL A 118 24.74 26.28 2.30
N ALA A 119 25.61 25.31 2.03
CA ALA A 119 26.04 25.03 0.66
C ALA A 119 24.86 24.47 -0.12
N THR A 120 24.65 24.93 -1.37
CA THR A 120 23.70 24.25 -2.26
C THR A 120 24.05 22.77 -2.27
N SER A 121 23.05 21.92 -2.05
CA SER A 121 23.14 20.53 -2.49
C SER A 121 23.11 20.50 -4.03
N ALA A 122 24.02 21.23 -4.68
CA ALA A 122 24.37 20.97 -6.06
C ALA A 122 24.74 19.49 -6.04
N LYS A 123 23.88 18.67 -6.67
CA LYS A 123 24.09 17.24 -6.91
C LYS A 123 25.58 17.04 -7.05
N THR A 124 26.23 16.53 -6.00
CA THR A 124 27.68 16.43 -6.00
C THR A 124 27.99 15.36 -7.02
N VAL A 125 28.15 15.77 -8.28
CA VAL A 125 28.86 15.01 -9.29
C VAL A 125 30.28 15.05 -8.76
N ALA A 126 30.56 14.16 -7.80
CA ALA A 126 31.92 13.84 -7.45
C ALA A 126 32.62 13.63 -8.80
N LYS A 127 33.72 14.33 -9.04
CA LYS A 127 34.48 14.20 -10.28
C LYS A 127 35.85 13.76 -9.83
N GLY A 128 36.09 12.46 -9.84
CA GLY A 128 37.34 11.85 -9.39
C GLY A 128 37.32 10.32 -9.48
N HIS A 129 38.39 9.68 -9.02
CA HIS A 129 38.51 8.21 -9.05
C HIS A 129 37.42 7.49 -8.21
N ALA A 130 36.83 8.17 -7.22
CA ALA A 130 35.78 7.63 -6.36
C ALA A 130 34.34 7.88 -6.87
N SER A 131 34.18 8.51 -8.05
CA SER A 131 32.87 8.98 -8.52
C SER A 131 32.25 8.15 -9.63
N ILE A 132 32.72 6.93 -9.85
CA ILE A 132 32.06 6.01 -10.78
C ILE A 132 30.79 5.47 -10.10
N THR A 133 29.64 6.05 -10.43
CA THR A 133 28.35 5.40 -10.22
C THR A 133 28.16 4.37 -11.34
N SER A 134 28.82 3.22 -11.25
CA SER A 134 28.59 2.07 -12.15
C SER A 134 27.32 1.29 -11.79
N PHE A 135 26.31 1.98 -11.24
CA PHE A 135 25.00 1.40 -10.96
C PHE A 135 24.03 2.02 -11.97
N GLY A 136 23.86 1.35 -13.12
CA GLY A 136 22.77 1.66 -14.06
C GLY A 136 23.14 2.15 -15.47
N LYS A 137 24.42 2.31 -15.83
CA LYS A 137 24.78 2.42 -17.26
C LYS A 137 24.90 1.03 -17.88
N GLN A 138 23.78 0.52 -18.41
CA GLN A 138 23.74 -0.62 -19.33
C GLN A 138 24.15 -0.17 -20.74
N GLU A 139 25.37 0.34 -20.90
CA GLU A 139 25.99 0.35 -22.22
C GLU A 139 26.64 -1.02 -22.38
N VAL A 140 25.86 -1.98 -22.88
CA VAL A 140 26.32 -3.35 -23.11
C VAL A 140 27.28 -3.31 -24.30
N SER A 141 28.59 -3.32 -24.04
CA SER A 141 29.62 -3.38 -25.08
C SER A 141 29.84 -4.82 -25.56
N GLU A 142 30.15 -4.98 -26.85
CA GLU A 142 30.60 -6.27 -27.41
C GLU A 142 31.97 -6.67 -26.83
N ASP A 143 32.84 -5.69 -26.59
CA ASP A 143 34.20 -5.92 -26.10
C ASP A 143 34.22 -6.07 -24.56
N PRO A 144 34.96 -7.05 -24.02
CA PRO A 144 35.14 -7.21 -22.58
C PRO A 144 35.98 -6.06 -22.01
N THR A 145 35.57 -5.53 -20.86
CA THR A 145 36.31 -4.45 -20.17
C THR A 145 36.80 -4.94 -18.82
N SER A 146 38.09 -4.72 -18.53
CA SER A 146 38.70 -5.02 -17.23
C SER A 146 39.10 -3.72 -16.54
N THR A 147 38.53 -3.44 -15.36
CA THR A 147 38.95 -2.31 -14.52
C THR A 147 39.40 -2.84 -13.17
N ALA A 148 40.71 -2.72 -12.90
CA ALA A 148 41.37 -3.17 -11.68
C ALA A 148 41.01 -4.63 -11.31
N ASN A 149 40.14 -4.82 -10.30
CA ASN A 149 39.75 -6.14 -9.80
C ASN A 149 38.39 -6.63 -10.33
N ALA A 150 37.71 -5.87 -11.20
CA ALA A 150 36.42 -6.23 -11.76
C ALA A 150 36.53 -6.46 -13.28
N PHE A 151 36.29 -7.71 -13.69
CA PHE A 151 36.15 -8.09 -15.09
C PHE A 151 34.67 -8.03 -15.47
N GLN A 152 34.32 -7.26 -16.52
CA GLN A 152 33.00 -7.27 -17.13
C GLN A 152 33.05 -7.98 -18.49
N PRO A 153 32.39 -9.14 -18.64
CA PRO A 153 32.33 -9.82 -19.92
C PRO A 153 31.47 -9.01 -20.91
N GLY A 154 31.94 -8.90 -22.15
CA GLY A 154 31.14 -8.33 -23.24
C GLY A 154 29.95 -9.21 -23.58
N SER A 155 28.85 -8.62 -24.07
CA SER A 155 27.69 -9.37 -24.53
C SER A 155 27.70 -9.47 -26.05
N TRP A 156 27.56 -10.69 -26.57
CA TRP A 156 27.52 -10.91 -28.02
C TRP A 156 26.23 -10.38 -28.63
N MET A 157 26.33 -9.47 -29.60
CA MET A 157 25.20 -8.97 -30.38
C MET A 157 25.24 -9.53 -31.82
N PRO A 158 24.19 -10.24 -32.27
CA PRO A 158 24.13 -10.73 -33.65
C PRO A 158 23.98 -9.56 -34.64
N LYS A 159 24.84 -9.53 -35.67
CA LYS A 159 24.68 -8.59 -36.80
C LYS A 159 23.47 -9.01 -37.63
N LYS A 160 22.58 -8.06 -37.94
CA LYS A 160 21.49 -8.24 -38.90
C LYS A 160 22.03 -8.33 -40.32
#